data_AF-A0A7C0ZGS9-F1
#
_entry.id   AF-A0A7C0ZGS9-F1
#
_cell.length_a   1.000
_cell.length_b   1.000
_cell.length_c   1.000
_cell.angle_alpha   90.00
_cell.angle_beta   90.00
_cell.angle_gamma   90.00
#
_symmetry.space_group_name_H-M   'P 1'
#
loop_
_entity.id
_entity.type
_entity.pdbx_description
1 polymer ?
#
loop_
_entity_poly.entity_id
_entity_poly.type
_entity_poly.pdbx_seq_one_letter_code
_entity_poly.pdbx_strand_id
1 'polypeptide(L)'
;MSLEDYSRHINEFEGLLQKIATDITSGVIFERLPPTELWSKVEPLVTSFRSLAERITESMLILKPEKAVTIERSFKATVAPLESFKNVLFQKSGDPLDNSRIALEHLRKAMVKGSDLLQLAKSIKASPSEMIMKIIKFKEIYKTKDYISSIPVPEATYIRFVSLKKQIENLRFYMSGLERALEDLRV
;
A
#
# COMPACT_ATOMS: atom_id res chain seq x y z
N MET A 1 4.08 4.42 -5.25
CA MET A 1 3.20 3.43 -4.62
C MET A 1 1.76 3.80 -4.93
N SER A 2 1.05 2.94 -5.65
CA SER A 2 -0.39 3.12 -5.93
C SER A 2 -1.27 2.45 -4.88
N LEU A 3 -2.56 2.79 -4.84
CA LEU A 3 -3.56 2.07 -4.05
C LEU A 3 -3.73 0.60 -4.48
N GLU A 4 -3.41 0.31 -5.74
CA GLU A 4 -3.39 -1.05 -6.28
C GLU A 4 -2.22 -1.86 -5.72
N ASP A 5 -1.01 -1.28 -5.67
CA ASP A 5 0.16 -1.91 -5.03
C ASP A 5 -0.13 -2.24 -3.57
N TYR A 6 -0.75 -1.30 -2.85
CA TYR A 6 -1.13 -1.51 -1.45
C TYR A 6 -2.17 -2.63 -1.29
N SER A 7 -3.14 -2.69 -2.20
CA SER A 7 -4.15 -3.77 -2.23
C SER A 7 -3.52 -5.12 -2.50
N ARG A 8 -2.54 -5.18 -3.41
CA ARG A 8 -1.77 -6.39 -3.68
C ARG A 8 -1.02 -6.85 -2.43
N HIS A 9 -0.31 -5.95 -1.75
CA HIS A 9 0.43 -6.30 -0.52
C HIS A 9 -0.51 -6.85 0.57
N ILE A 10 -1.68 -6.24 0.78
CA ILE A 10 -2.71 -6.73 1.71
C ILE A 10 -3.13 -8.17 1.37
N ASN A 11 -3.43 -8.44 0.11
CA ASN A 11 -3.87 -9.76 -0.34
C ASN A 11 -2.76 -10.82 -0.21
N GLU A 12 -1.51 -10.48 -0.55
CA GLU A 12 -0.35 -11.36 -0.39
C GLU A 12 -0.12 -11.74 1.07
N PHE A 13 -0.23 -10.77 1.98
CA PHE A 13 -0.06 -11.00 3.41
C PHE A 13 -1.21 -11.82 4.01
N GLU A 14 -2.44 -11.54 3.60
CA GLU A 14 -3.60 -12.35 3.99
C GLU A 14 -3.47 -13.81 3.51
N GLY A 15 -3.06 -14.00 2.25
CA GLY A 15 -2.81 -15.33 1.69
C GLY A 15 -1.70 -16.09 2.45
N LEU A 16 -0.63 -15.39 2.82
CA LEU A 16 0.44 -15.99 3.62
C LEU A 16 -0.03 -16.35 5.04
N LEU A 17 -0.82 -15.48 5.68
CA LEU A 17 -1.42 -15.77 6.98
C LEU A 17 -2.29 -17.04 6.94
N GLN A 18 -3.14 -17.15 5.92
CA GLN A 18 -3.97 -18.33 5.72
C GLN A 18 -3.12 -19.58 5.47
N LYS A 19 -2.09 -19.48 4.63
CA LYS A 19 -1.18 -20.59 4.35
C LYS A 19 -0.50 -21.11 5.61
N ILE A 20 0.08 -20.23 6.43
CA ILE A 20 0.75 -20.64 7.68
C ILE A 20 -0.26 -21.29 8.64
N ALA A 21 -1.47 -20.76 8.75
CA ALA A 21 -2.53 -21.37 9.56
C ALA A 21 -2.91 -22.78 9.06
N THR A 22 -3.01 -22.97 7.74
CA THR A 22 -3.21 -24.29 7.12
C THR A 22 -2.04 -25.23 7.39
N ASP A 23 -0.81 -24.77 7.27
CA ASP A 23 0.39 -25.59 7.51
C ASP A 23 0.51 -26.04 8.98
N ILE A 24 0.06 -25.20 9.93
CA ILE A 24 -0.03 -25.56 11.35
C ILE A 24 -1.14 -26.60 11.59
N THR A 25 -2.34 -26.36 11.04
CA THR A 25 -3.51 -27.22 11.29
C THR A 25 -3.42 -28.57 10.58
N SER A 26 -2.79 -28.64 9.41
CA SER A 26 -2.53 -29.88 8.67
C SER A 26 -1.37 -30.71 9.24
N GLY A 27 -0.65 -30.18 10.23
CA GLY A 27 0.49 -30.86 10.86
C GLY A 27 1.77 -30.84 10.03
N VAL A 28 1.85 -30.03 8.97
CA VAL A 28 3.11 -29.79 8.23
C VAL A 28 4.12 -29.09 9.14
N ILE A 29 3.63 -28.16 9.97
CA ILE A 29 4.37 -27.51 11.06
C ILE A 29 3.97 -28.23 12.35
N PHE A 30 4.83 -29.13 12.83
CA PHE A 30 4.50 -30.07 13.89
C PHE A 30 5.38 -29.86 15.13
N GLU A 31 4.76 -29.88 16.32
CA GLU A 31 5.44 -29.63 17.61
C GLU A 31 6.46 -30.70 18.00
N ARG A 32 6.37 -31.91 17.42
CA ARG A 32 7.30 -33.01 17.72
C ARG A 32 8.50 -33.08 16.76
N LEU A 33 8.66 -32.12 15.85
CA LEU A 33 9.83 -32.10 14.98
C LEU A 33 11.06 -31.59 15.73
N PRO A 34 12.26 -32.12 15.45
CA PRO A 34 13.50 -31.53 15.92
C PRO A 34 13.65 -30.07 15.44
N PRO A 35 14.33 -29.20 16.22
CA PRO A 35 14.47 -27.79 15.90
C PRO A 35 14.99 -27.47 14.49
N THR A 36 15.95 -28.24 13.99
CA THR A 36 16.53 -28.06 12.65
C THR A 36 15.55 -28.39 11.53
N GLU A 37 14.80 -29.49 11.67
CA GLU A 37 13.76 -29.89 10.71
C GLU A 37 12.60 -28.90 10.72
N LEU A 38 12.16 -28.46 11.90
CA LEU A 38 11.12 -27.45 12.04
C LEU A 38 11.54 -26.12 11.40
N TRP A 39 12.77 -25.66 11.66
CA TRP A 39 13.29 -24.43 11.06
C TRP A 39 13.32 -24.51 9.53
N SER A 40 13.79 -25.62 8.95
CA SER A 40 13.88 -25.78 7.49
C SER A 40 12.54 -25.60 6.76
N LYS A 41 11.42 -25.98 7.42
CA LYS A 41 10.06 -25.84 6.88
C LYS A 41 9.50 -24.44 7.11
N VAL A 42 9.81 -23.82 8.24
CA VAL A 42 9.18 -22.58 8.70
C VAL A 42 9.96 -21.33 8.29
N GLU A 43 11.27 -21.43 8.07
CA GLU A 43 12.15 -20.29 7.73
C GLU A 43 11.69 -19.51 6.49
N PRO A 44 11.34 -20.15 5.35
CA PRO A 44 10.87 -19.40 4.18
C PRO A 44 9.56 -18.65 4.47
N LEU A 45 8.68 -19.25 5.28
CA LEU A 45 7.40 -18.67 5.66
C LEU A 45 7.60 -17.47 6.60
N VAL A 46 8.44 -17.61 7.63
CA VAL A 46 8.75 -16.54 8.59
C VAL A 46 9.45 -15.37 7.91
N THR A 47 10.40 -15.66 7.02
CA THR A 47 11.10 -14.62 6.23
C THR A 47 10.12 -13.87 5.33
N SER A 48 9.26 -14.61 4.61
CA SER A 48 8.23 -14.00 3.76
C SER A 48 7.24 -13.18 4.59
N PHE A 49 6.83 -13.68 5.75
CA PHE A 49 5.88 -13.04 6.64
C PHE A 49 6.41 -11.72 7.17
N ARG A 50 7.66 -11.70 7.64
CA ARG A 50 8.34 -10.47 8.05
C ARG A 50 8.43 -9.46 6.91
N SER A 51 8.89 -9.88 5.73
CA SER A 51 9.07 -8.98 4.58
C SER A 51 7.75 -8.36 4.09
N LEU A 52 6.65 -9.10 4.16
CA LEU A 52 5.32 -8.59 3.79
C LEU A 52 4.75 -7.67 4.88
N ALA A 53 4.97 -8.00 6.16
CA ALA A 53 4.61 -7.11 7.26
C ALA A 53 5.35 -5.75 7.15
N GLU A 54 6.64 -5.76 6.81
CA GLU A 54 7.45 -4.57 6.53
C GLU A 54 6.85 -3.75 5.37
N ARG A 55 6.62 -4.38 4.21
CA ARG A 55 6.06 -3.72 3.02
C ARG A 55 4.67 -3.11 3.25
N ILE A 56 3.77 -3.81 3.95
CA ILE A 56 2.46 -3.26 4.31
C ILE A 56 2.63 -2.09 5.27
N THR A 57 3.55 -2.18 6.23
CA THR A 57 3.82 -1.13 7.21
C THR A 57 4.31 0.15 6.54
N GLU A 58 5.29 0.05 5.65
CA GLU A 58 5.77 1.17 4.84
C GLU A 58 4.61 1.81 4.04
N SER A 59 3.75 0.96 3.46
CA SER A 59 2.60 1.44 2.70
C SER A 59 1.58 2.18 3.58
N MET A 60 1.31 1.67 4.78
CA MET A 60 0.42 2.30 5.75
C MET A 60 0.95 3.66 6.20
N LEU A 61 2.27 3.79 6.43
CA LEU A 61 2.89 5.05 6.84
C LEU A 61 2.79 6.13 5.76
N ILE A 62 2.87 5.75 4.49
CA ILE A 62 2.65 6.68 3.38
C ILE A 62 1.18 7.10 3.30
N LEU A 63 0.25 6.16 3.42
CA LEU A 63 -1.18 6.40 3.19
C LEU A 63 -1.90 7.05 4.37
N LYS A 64 -1.42 6.83 5.60
CA LYS A 64 -2.02 7.38 6.82
C LYS A 64 -0.95 7.70 7.88
N PRO A 65 -0.08 8.69 7.60
CA PRO A 65 1.01 9.07 8.50
C PRO A 65 0.52 9.54 9.88
N GLU A 66 -0.73 10.00 9.98
CA GLU A 66 -1.33 10.43 11.26
C GLU A 66 -1.44 9.28 12.27
N LYS A 67 -1.40 8.02 11.80
CA LYS A 67 -1.40 6.82 12.63
C LYS A 67 0.00 6.20 12.81
N ALA A 68 1.08 6.90 12.47
CA ALA A 68 2.45 6.34 12.46
C ALA A 68 2.80 5.56 13.74
N VAL A 69 2.61 6.16 14.92
CA VAL A 69 2.91 5.51 16.20
C VAL A 69 2.10 4.21 16.40
N THR A 70 0.84 4.18 15.95
CA THR A 70 0.00 2.98 16.05
C THR A 70 0.46 1.90 15.08
N ILE A 71 0.81 2.30 13.86
CA ILE A 71 1.33 1.43 12.80
C ILE A 71 2.64 0.77 13.26
N GLU A 72 3.60 1.56 13.75
CA GLU A 72 4.89 1.05 14.23
C GLU A 72 4.75 0.11 15.42
N ARG A 73 3.87 0.44 16.38
CA ARG A 73 3.59 -0.45 17.52
C ARG A 73 2.99 -1.78 17.06
N SER A 74 2.05 -1.74 16.12
CA SER A 74 1.42 -2.94 15.56
C SER A 74 2.43 -3.81 14.78
N PHE A 75 3.29 -3.17 13.99
CA PHE A 75 4.39 -3.86 13.29
C PHE A 75 5.37 -4.51 14.27
N LYS A 76 5.84 -3.78 15.28
CA LYS A 76 6.74 -4.32 16.32
C LYS A 76 6.11 -5.49 17.07
N ALA A 77 4.82 -5.40 17.40
CA ALA A 77 4.10 -6.48 18.06
C ALA A 77 3.97 -7.74 17.18
N THR A 78 3.99 -7.58 15.85
CA THR A 78 3.94 -8.67 14.87
C THR A 78 5.30 -9.34 14.69
N VAL A 79 6.38 -8.57 14.64
CA VAL A 79 7.73 -9.10 14.36
C VAL A 79 8.45 -9.59 15.62
N ALA A 80 8.25 -8.97 16.78
CA ALA A 80 8.95 -9.37 18.00
C ALA A 80 8.76 -10.86 18.39
N PRO A 81 7.56 -11.46 18.26
CA PRO A 81 7.39 -12.89 18.52
C PRO A 81 8.15 -13.79 17.52
N LEU A 82 8.44 -13.35 16.30
CA LEU A 82 9.24 -14.12 15.33
C LEU A 82 10.71 -14.23 15.76
N GLU A 83 11.24 -13.16 16.35
CA GLU A 83 12.59 -13.20 16.94
C GLU A 83 12.63 -14.12 18.16
N SER A 84 11.60 -14.07 19.01
CA SER A 84 11.45 -15.01 20.12
C SER A 84 11.33 -16.46 19.63
N PHE A 85 10.58 -16.73 18.55
CA PHE A 85 10.48 -18.05 17.92
C PHE A 85 11.87 -18.59 17.57
N LYS A 86 12.68 -17.82 16.84
CA LYS A 86 14.02 -18.23 16.45
C LYS A 86 14.93 -18.47 17.66
N ASN A 87 14.89 -17.57 18.65
CA ASN A 87 15.73 -17.67 19.84
C ASN A 87 15.41 -18.89 20.69
N VAL A 88 14.12 -19.18 20.91
CA VAL A 88 13.68 -20.35 21.69
C VAL A 88 13.98 -21.65 20.94
N LEU A 89 13.77 -21.68 19.63
CA LEU A 89 14.00 -22.87 18.82
C LEU A 89 15.45 -23.37 18.90
N PHE A 90 16.42 -22.45 18.93
CA PHE A 90 17.85 -22.77 18.99
C PHE A 90 18.46 -22.64 20.39
N GLN A 91 17.65 -22.45 21.43
CA GLN A 91 18.13 -22.39 22.80
C GLN A 91 18.73 -23.75 23.21
N LYS A 92 19.90 -23.75 23.84
CA LYS A 92 20.48 -24.97 24.41
C LYS A 92 19.63 -25.40 25.61
N SER A 93 18.89 -26.49 25.50
CA SER A 93 18.14 -27.10 26.60
C SER A 93 18.36 -28.61 26.63
N GLY A 94 18.04 -29.24 27.77
CA GLY A 94 18.07 -30.70 27.91
C GLY A 94 16.93 -31.42 27.17
N ASP A 95 15.90 -30.67 26.71
CA ASP A 95 14.76 -31.19 25.94
C ASP A 95 14.49 -30.31 24.69
N PRO A 96 15.08 -30.66 23.54
CA PRO A 96 14.89 -29.94 22.28
C PRO A 96 13.45 -29.96 21.73
N LEU A 97 12.62 -30.93 22.16
CA LEU A 97 11.23 -31.01 21.71
C LEU A 97 10.36 -29.99 22.45
N ASP A 98 10.61 -29.76 23.74
CA ASP A 98 9.91 -28.70 24.48
C ASP A 98 10.24 -27.30 23.92
N ASN A 99 11.48 -27.07 23.48
CA ASN A 99 11.83 -25.85 22.75
C ASN A 99 11.02 -25.67 21.47
N SER A 100 10.83 -26.74 20.70
CA SER A 100 10.07 -26.70 19.45
C SER A 100 8.59 -26.36 19.70
N ARG A 101 8.01 -26.93 20.77
CA ARG A 101 6.65 -26.61 21.23
C ARG A 101 6.51 -25.14 21.66
N ILE A 102 7.41 -24.64 22.52
CA ILE A 102 7.36 -23.25 23.00
C ILE A 102 7.62 -22.27 21.84
N ALA A 103 8.54 -22.60 20.93
CA ALA A 103 8.79 -21.79 19.74
C ALA A 103 7.50 -21.66 18.90
N LEU A 104 6.77 -22.75 18.68
CA LEU A 104 5.51 -22.68 17.91
C LEU A 104 4.44 -21.81 18.56
N GLU A 105 4.40 -21.69 19.89
CA GLU A 105 3.54 -20.71 20.56
C GLU A 105 3.92 -19.26 20.20
N HIS A 106 5.21 -18.96 20.09
CA HIS A 106 5.67 -17.65 19.61
C HIS A 106 5.28 -17.39 18.14
N LEU A 107 5.34 -18.42 17.29
CA LEU A 107 4.86 -18.32 15.91
C LEU A 107 3.34 -18.06 15.87
N ARG A 108 2.54 -18.81 16.65
CA ARG A 108 1.08 -18.58 16.78
C ARG A 108 0.78 -17.17 17.27
N LYS A 109 1.55 -16.65 18.23
CA LYS A 109 1.41 -15.27 18.70
C LYS A 109 1.73 -14.25 17.60
N ALA A 110 2.78 -14.49 16.79
CA ALA A 110 3.09 -13.64 15.63
C ALA A 110 1.92 -13.61 14.63
N MET A 111 1.28 -14.77 14.40
CA MET A 111 0.14 -14.91 13.50
C MET A 111 -1.08 -14.12 13.96
N VAL A 112 -1.42 -14.20 15.25
CA VAL A 112 -2.51 -13.39 15.84
C VAL A 112 -2.21 -11.90 15.66
N LYS A 113 -0.98 -11.48 15.94
CA LYS A 113 -0.58 -10.07 15.77
C LYS A 113 -0.51 -9.63 14.32
N GLY A 114 -0.16 -10.55 13.40
CA GLY A 114 -0.26 -10.34 11.96
C GLY A 114 -1.71 -10.12 11.51
N SER A 115 -2.66 -10.87 12.06
CA SER A 115 -4.08 -10.63 11.78
C SER A 115 -4.53 -9.24 12.28
N ASP A 116 -4.09 -8.82 13.48
CA ASP A 116 -4.35 -7.46 13.99
C ASP A 116 -3.77 -6.38 13.04
N LEU A 117 -2.54 -6.58 12.55
CA LEU A 117 -1.88 -5.69 11.57
C LEU A 117 -2.64 -5.66 10.23
N LEU A 118 -3.12 -6.81 9.75
CA LEU A 118 -3.92 -6.90 8.52
C LEU A 118 -5.24 -6.12 8.65
N GLN A 119 -5.91 -6.22 9.80
CA GLN A 119 -7.13 -5.44 10.05
C GLN A 119 -6.84 -3.94 10.06
N LEU A 120 -5.74 -3.51 10.69
CA LEU A 120 -5.29 -2.13 10.63
C LEU A 120 -5.04 -1.69 9.18
N ALA A 121 -4.35 -2.51 8.38
CA ALA A 121 -4.07 -2.22 6.98
C ALA A 121 -5.36 -2.07 6.15
N LYS A 122 -6.33 -2.97 6.33
CA LYS A 122 -7.66 -2.89 5.70
C LYS A 122 -8.42 -1.62 6.12
N SER A 123 -8.33 -1.23 7.39
CA SER A 123 -8.96 0.02 7.87
C SER A 123 -8.34 1.27 7.23
N ILE A 124 -7.01 1.27 7.03
CA ILE A 124 -6.29 2.36 6.36
C ILE A 124 -6.65 2.40 4.86
N LYS A 125 -6.82 1.23 4.23
CA LYS A 125 -7.29 1.15 2.83
C LYS A 125 -8.70 1.75 2.69
N ALA A 126 -9.59 1.46 3.63
CA ALA A 126 -10.96 1.97 3.61
C ALA A 126 -11.05 3.48 3.87
N SER A 127 -10.12 4.02 4.67
CA SER A 127 -10.05 5.44 5.00
C SER A 127 -8.58 5.91 4.97
N PRO A 128 -8.01 6.17 3.77
CA PRO A 128 -6.69 6.77 3.65
C PRO A 128 -6.73 8.24 4.10
N SER A 129 -5.56 8.86 4.31
CA SER A 129 -5.49 10.29 4.61
C SER A 129 -5.99 11.12 3.42
N GLU A 130 -6.95 12.01 3.65
CA GLU A 130 -7.50 12.89 2.61
C GLU A 130 -6.42 13.77 1.99
N MET A 131 -5.51 14.28 2.81
CA MET A 131 -4.41 15.14 2.36
C MET A 131 -3.46 14.38 1.44
N ILE A 132 -3.08 13.16 1.84
CA ILE A 132 -2.23 12.28 1.01
C ILE A 132 -2.94 11.95 -0.31
N MET A 133 -4.23 11.64 -0.27
CA MET A 133 -5.01 11.38 -1.50
C MET A 133 -5.03 12.57 -2.44
N LYS A 134 -5.17 13.80 -1.92
CA LYS A 134 -5.05 15.02 -2.71
C LYS A 134 -3.65 15.14 -3.32
N ILE A 135 -2.59 14.92 -2.54
CA ILE A 135 -1.20 14.98 -3.02
C ILE A 135 -0.95 13.97 -4.15
N ILE A 136 -1.43 12.73 -4.01
CA ILE A 136 -1.31 11.69 -5.04
C ILE A 136 -2.01 12.13 -6.33
N LYS A 137 -3.26 12.60 -6.23
CA LYS A 137 -4.00 13.12 -7.39
C LYS A 137 -3.30 14.32 -8.04
N PHE A 138 -2.80 15.26 -7.25
CA PHE A 138 -2.04 16.40 -7.78
C PHE A 138 -0.81 15.93 -8.54
N LYS A 139 -0.06 14.98 -7.99
CA LYS A 139 1.12 14.41 -8.66
C LYS A 139 0.77 13.74 -9.99
N GLU A 140 -0.35 13.04 -10.06
CA GLU A 140 -0.86 12.45 -11.32
C GLU A 140 -1.26 13.50 -12.34
N ILE A 141 -1.96 14.56 -11.92
CA ILE A 141 -2.34 15.68 -12.79
C ILE A 141 -1.10 16.38 -13.34
N TYR A 142 -0.09 16.67 -12.49
CA TYR A 142 1.15 17.29 -12.93
C TYR A 142 1.92 16.40 -13.91
N LYS A 143 2.04 15.10 -13.63
CA LYS A 143 2.67 14.14 -14.55
C LYS A 143 1.95 14.11 -15.91
N THR A 144 0.62 14.22 -15.90
CA THR A 144 -0.19 14.28 -17.13
C THR A 144 0.01 15.60 -17.87
N LYS A 145 0.09 16.72 -17.15
CA LYS A 145 0.36 18.05 -17.72
C LYS A 145 1.74 18.11 -18.39
N ASP A 146 2.77 17.58 -17.72
CA ASP A 146 4.13 17.48 -18.27
C ASP A 146 4.18 16.56 -19.48
N TYR A 147 3.44 15.44 -19.46
CA TYR A 147 3.31 14.57 -20.61
C TYR A 147 2.66 15.31 -21.80
N ILE A 148 1.54 15.99 -21.60
CA ILE A 148 0.83 16.72 -22.66
C ILE A 148 1.69 17.87 -23.21
N SER A 149 2.41 18.60 -22.37
CA SER A 149 3.30 19.69 -22.81
C SER A 149 4.53 19.20 -23.57
N SER A 150 4.93 17.94 -23.39
CA SER A 150 6.05 17.33 -24.10
C SER A 150 5.71 16.79 -25.49
N ILE A 151 4.41 16.71 -25.85
CA ILE A 151 3.99 16.25 -27.17
C ILE A 151 4.25 17.37 -28.19
N PRO A 152 5.16 17.17 -29.18
CA PRO A 152 5.40 18.17 -30.20
C PRO A 152 4.15 18.36 -31.05
N VAL A 153 3.60 19.57 -31.04
CA VAL A 153 2.49 19.94 -31.91
C VAL A 153 3.09 20.30 -33.27
N PRO A 154 2.66 19.67 -34.39
CA PRO A 154 3.11 20.07 -35.71
C PRO A 154 2.85 21.56 -35.95
N GLU A 155 3.83 22.29 -36.48
CA GLU A 155 3.79 23.75 -36.65
C GLU A 155 2.51 24.23 -37.36
N ALA A 156 2.09 23.49 -38.40
CA ALA A 156 0.86 23.76 -39.14
C ALA A 156 -0.41 23.69 -38.26
N THR A 157 -0.43 22.78 -37.28
CA THR A 157 -1.53 22.64 -36.32
C THR A 157 -1.50 23.78 -35.30
N TYR A 158 -0.31 24.16 -34.82
CA TYR A 158 -0.14 25.29 -33.91
C TYR A 158 -0.63 26.61 -34.53
N ILE A 159 -0.20 26.91 -35.77
CA ILE A 159 -0.62 28.10 -36.51
C ILE A 159 -2.15 28.13 -36.70
N ARG A 160 -2.78 26.99 -37.01
CA ARG A 160 -4.24 26.89 -37.11
C ARG A 160 -4.92 27.22 -35.78
N PHE A 161 -4.43 26.70 -34.66
CA PHE A 161 -4.99 27.01 -33.33
C PHE A 161 -4.85 28.48 -32.97
N VAL A 162 -3.70 29.11 -33.25
CA VAL A 162 -3.48 30.54 -33.02
C VAL A 162 -4.44 31.39 -33.86
N SER A 163 -4.61 31.04 -35.14
CA SER A 163 -5.56 31.70 -36.04
C SER A 163 -7.00 31.58 -35.54
N LEU A 164 -7.41 30.36 -35.15
CA LEU A 164 -8.74 30.09 -34.61
C LEU A 164 -9.01 30.88 -33.32
N LYS A 165 -8.02 30.95 -32.41
CA LYS A 165 -8.14 31.74 -31.18
C LYS A 165 -8.41 33.22 -31.48
N LYS A 166 -7.67 33.80 -32.43
CA LYS A 166 -7.86 35.19 -32.84
C LYS A 166 -9.24 35.42 -33.45
N GLN A 167 -9.74 34.48 -34.25
CA GLN A 167 -11.09 34.55 -34.81
C GLN A 167 -12.16 34.50 -33.71
N ILE A 168 -12.01 33.64 -32.70
CA ILE A 168 -12.94 33.57 -31.56
C ILE A 168 -12.93 34.88 -30.74
N GLU A 169 -11.76 35.46 -30.50
CA GLU A 169 -11.64 36.74 -29.80
C GLU A 169 -12.33 37.88 -30.56
N ASN A 170 -12.16 37.93 -31.88
CA ASN A 170 -12.85 38.89 -32.74
C ASN A 170 -14.36 38.66 -32.72
N LEU A 171 -14.82 37.41 -32.84
CA LEU A 171 -16.24 37.07 -32.81
C LEU A 171 -16.88 37.53 -31.50
N ARG A 172 -16.22 37.27 -30.37
CA ARG A 172 -16.66 37.73 -29.05
C ARG A 172 -16.75 39.25 -28.98
N PHE A 173 -15.77 39.95 -29.53
CA PHE A 173 -15.81 41.42 -29.61
C PHE A 173 -17.01 41.91 -30.42
N TYR A 174 -17.29 41.32 -31.58
CA TYR A 174 -18.44 41.67 -32.39
C TYR A 174 -19.77 41.34 -31.71
N MET A 175 -19.87 40.20 -31.01
CA MET A 175 -21.06 39.84 -30.23
C MET A 175 -21.33 40.87 -29.13
N SER A 176 -20.32 41.28 -28.37
CA SER A 176 -20.49 42.32 -27.35
C SER A 176 -20.88 43.68 -27.95
N GLY A 177 -20.38 44.01 -29.15
CA GLY A 177 -20.80 45.20 -29.88
C GLY A 177 -22.26 45.14 -30.33
N LEU A 178 -22.70 43.98 -30.84
CA LEU A 178 -24.07 43.73 -31.24
C LEU A 178 -25.03 43.74 -30.05
N GLU A 179 -24.66 43.09 -28.95
CA GLU A 179 -25.45 43.10 -27.70
C GLU A 179 -25.71 44.53 -27.23
N ARG A 180 -24.67 45.37 -27.23
CA ARG A 180 -24.78 46.78 -26.83
C ARG A 180 -25.67 47.58 -27.77
N ALA A 181 -25.52 47.40 -29.09
CA ALA A 181 -26.37 48.07 -30.07
C ALA A 181 -27.85 47.63 -29.97
N LEU A 182 -28.11 46.37 -29.60
CA LEU A 182 -29.45 45.84 -29.35
C LEU A 182 -30.07 46.41 -28.07
N GLU A 183 -29.25 46.69 -27.06
CA GLU A 183 -29.65 47.33 -25.81
C GLU A 183 -29.98 48.82 -26.03
N ASP A 184 -29.19 49.52 -26.85
CA ASP A 184 -29.45 50.91 -27.25
C ASP A 184 -30.74 51.05 -28.11
N LEU A 185 -31.10 50.03 -28.90
CA LEU A 185 -32.33 49.97 -29.70
C LEU A 185 -33.59 49.58 -28.91
N ARG A 186 -33.45 49.17 -27.64
CA ARG A 186 -34.57 48.83 -26.74
C ARG A 186 -35.09 50.03 -25.94
N VAL A 187 -34.54 51.23 -26.18
CA VAL A 187 -34.99 52.52 -25.64
C VAL A 187 -36.06 53.15 -26.52
#